data_AF-A0A261C211-F1
#
_entry.id   AF-A0A261C211-F1
#
_cell.length_a   1.000
_cell.length_b   1.000
_cell.length_c   1.000
_cell.angle_alpha   90.00
_cell.angle_beta   90.00
_cell.angle_gamma   90.00
#
_symmetry.space_group_name_H-M   'P 1'
#
loop_
_entity.id
_entity.type
_entity.pdbx_description
1 polymer ?
#
loop_
_entity_poly.entity_id
_entity_poly.type
_entity_poly.pdbx_seq_one_letter_code
_entity_poly.pdbx_strand_id
1 'polypeptide(L)'
;MENSKNVVMSSKPTGTAKWKIKLHEILRYPMRRTGPAIVASTLLYVAMYNIGVRWWKGENHPINRFMWRIQEQNGNIDPVLLAKKEAVLSYQEDRFYHPRDTVPDLGV
;
A
#
# COMPACT_ATOMS: atom_id res chain seq x y z
N MET A 1 -44.52 -14.75 51.77
CA MET A 1 -44.30 -13.70 50.76
C MET A 1 -42.80 -13.60 50.51
N GLU A 2 -42.31 -14.30 49.49
CA GLU A 2 -40.88 -14.40 49.20
C GLU A 2 -40.53 -13.32 48.16
N ASN A 3 -39.71 -12.35 48.56
CA ASN A 3 -39.27 -11.26 47.69
C ASN A 3 -38.24 -11.81 46.69
N SER A 4 -38.66 -12.10 45.46
CA SER A 4 -37.75 -12.44 44.37
C SER A 4 -36.93 -11.20 44.01
N LYS A 5 -35.70 -11.11 44.53
CA LYS A 5 -34.73 -10.10 44.15
C LYS A 5 -34.39 -10.29 42.67
N ASN A 6 -34.97 -9.48 41.80
CA ASN A 6 -34.61 -9.42 40.39
C ASN A 6 -33.19 -8.83 40.27
N VAL A 7 -32.20 -9.70 40.12
CA VAL A 7 -30.82 -9.30 39.84
C VAL A 7 -30.72 -9.02 38.35
N VAL A 8 -30.82 -7.74 37.97
CA VAL A 8 -30.52 -7.31 36.60
C VAL A 8 -29.00 -7.34 36.43
N MET A 9 -28.47 -8.44 35.91
CA MET A 9 -27.06 -8.52 35.53
C MET A 9 -26.79 -7.55 34.39
N SER A 10 -26.22 -6.38 34.71
CA SER A 10 -25.66 -5.48 33.71
C SER A 10 -24.35 -6.07 33.19
N SER A 11 -24.44 -6.94 32.18
CA SER A 11 -23.28 -7.52 31.51
C SER A 11 -22.63 -6.48 30.59
N LYS A 12 -22.05 -5.41 31.16
CA LYS A 12 -21.20 -4.51 30.38
C LYS A 12 -19.99 -5.34 29.93
N PRO A 13 -19.77 -5.52 28.61
CA PRO A 13 -18.68 -6.37 28.15
C PRO A 13 -17.33 -5.80 28.59
N THR A 14 -16.57 -6.61 29.32
CA THR A 14 -15.17 -6.36 29.70
C THR A 14 -14.34 -6.15 28.43
N GLY A 15 -13.35 -5.26 28.48
CA GLY A 15 -12.76 -4.57 27.31
C GLY A 15 -12.40 -5.42 26.08
N THR A 16 -11.99 -6.68 26.25
CA THR A 16 -11.67 -7.62 25.15
C THR A 16 -12.91 -8.05 24.34
N ALA A 17 -14.06 -8.21 25.00
CA ALA A 17 -15.32 -8.55 24.35
C ALA A 17 -15.87 -7.37 23.54
N LYS A 18 -15.65 -6.12 23.99
CA LYS A 18 -16.05 -4.92 23.24
C LYS A 18 -15.36 -4.82 21.88
N TRP A 19 -14.07 -5.18 21.79
CA TRP A 19 -13.34 -5.11 20.52
C TRP A 19 -13.84 -6.14 19.51
N LYS A 20 -14.07 -7.39 19.95
CA LYS A 20 -14.65 -8.44 19.10
C LYS A 20 -16.04 -8.06 18.58
N ILE A 21 -16.89 -7.49 19.43
CA ILE A 21 -18.22 -7.03 19.04
C ILE A 21 -18.13 -5.88 18.04
N LYS A 22 -17.27 -4.86 18.29
CA LYS A 22 -17.05 -3.77 17.34
C LYS A 22 -16.49 -4.25 15.99
N LEU A 23 -15.55 -5.19 16.00
CA LEU A 23 -14.98 -5.76 14.79
C LEU A 23 -16.05 -6.53 14.00
N HIS A 24 -16.83 -7.36 14.69
CA HIS A 24 -17.93 -8.10 14.08
C HIS A 24 -19.00 -7.15 13.51
N GLU A 25 -19.30 -6.04 14.20
CA GLU A 25 -20.24 -5.02 13.74
C GLU A 25 -19.72 -4.25 12.52
N ILE A 26 -18.42 -3.93 12.47
CA ILE A 26 -17.74 -3.34 11.31
C ILE A 26 -17.77 -4.31 10.11
N LEU A 27 -17.51 -5.60 10.34
CA LEU A 27 -17.55 -6.64 9.30
C LEU A 27 -18.96 -6.88 8.77
N ARG A 28 -19.97 -6.80 9.64
CA ARG A 28 -21.38 -7.09 9.31
C ARG A 28 -22.08 -5.93 8.59
N TYR A 29 -21.60 -4.68 8.75
CA TYR A 29 -22.20 -3.50 8.11
C TYR A 29 -21.13 -2.58 7.47
N PRO A 30 -20.63 -2.90 6.28
CA PRO A 30 -19.59 -2.09 5.62
C PRO A 30 -20.08 -0.73 5.11
N MET A 31 -21.40 -0.49 5.04
CA MET A 31 -21.97 0.69 4.33
C MET A 31 -22.56 1.81 5.20
N ARG A 32 -22.58 1.70 6.54
CA ARG A 32 -23.17 2.76 7.39
C ARG A 32 -22.17 3.75 7.99
N ARG A 33 -20.87 3.50 7.90
CA ARG A 33 -19.82 4.41 8.40
C ARG A 33 -18.78 4.69 7.32
N THR A 34 -18.37 5.96 7.22
CA THR A 34 -17.42 6.46 6.21
C THR A 34 -16.05 5.81 6.33
N GLY A 35 -15.57 5.53 7.55
CA GLY A 35 -14.25 4.92 7.79
C GLY A 35 -14.09 3.52 7.19
N PRO A 36 -14.95 2.53 7.55
CA PRO A 36 -14.89 1.19 6.97
C PRO A 36 -15.03 1.16 5.44
N ALA A 37 -15.88 2.03 4.88
CA ALA A 37 -16.06 2.15 3.44
C ALA A 37 -14.78 2.60 2.73
N ILE A 38 -14.08 3.61 3.26
CA ILE A 38 -12.80 4.10 2.70
C ILE A 38 -11.73 3.01 2.75
N VAL A 39 -11.64 2.27 3.86
CA VAL A 39 -10.66 1.17 3.97
C VAL A 39 -10.97 0.08 2.94
N ALA A 40 -12.24 -0.32 2.82
CA ALA A 40 -12.67 -1.31 1.84
C ALA A 40 -12.40 -0.87 0.39
N SER A 41 -12.72 0.39 0.04
CA SER A 41 -12.45 0.92 -1.30
C SER A 41 -10.96 1.00 -1.60
N THR A 42 -10.14 1.37 -0.61
CA THR A 42 -8.68 1.42 -0.76
C THR A 42 -8.11 0.02 -1.01
N LEU A 43 -8.55 -0.97 -0.23
CA LEU A 43 -8.13 -2.37 -0.43
C LEU A 43 -8.56 -2.90 -1.79
N LEU A 44 -9.80 -2.61 -2.20
CA LEU A 44 -10.31 -3.00 -3.51
C LEU A 44 -9.49 -2.37 -4.64
N TYR A 45 -9.20 -1.07 -4.53
CA TYR A 45 -8.37 -0.35 -5.50
C TYR A 45 -6.97 -0.98 -5.62
N VAL A 46 -6.32 -1.26 -4.48
CA VAL A 46 -5.00 -1.91 -4.47
C VAL A 46 -5.06 -3.28 -5.14
N ALA A 47 -6.06 -4.11 -4.81
CA ALA A 47 -6.22 -5.43 -5.41
C ALA A 47 -6.42 -5.34 -6.94
N MET A 48 -7.34 -4.49 -7.39
CA MET A 48 -7.63 -4.28 -8.81
C MET A 48 -6.41 -3.76 -9.58
N TYR A 49 -5.67 -2.81 -9.00
CA TYR A 49 -4.43 -2.30 -9.59
C TYR A 49 -3.39 -3.42 -9.78
N ASN A 50 -3.18 -4.26 -8.76
CA ASN A 50 -2.22 -5.38 -8.86
C ASN A 50 -2.64 -6.38 -9.93
N ILE A 51 -3.92 -6.72 -10.02
CA ILE A 51 -4.46 -7.61 -11.06
C ILE A 51 -4.28 -7.00 -12.45
N GLY A 52 -4.64 -5.72 -12.62
CA GLY A 52 -4.52 -5.03 -13.90
C GLY A 52 -3.08 -4.92 -14.39
N VAL A 53 -2.15 -4.57 -13.50
CA VAL A 53 -0.71 -4.51 -13.83
C VAL A 53 -0.19 -5.89 -14.21
N ARG A 54 -0.56 -6.95 -13.48
CA ARG A 54 -0.11 -8.31 -13.77
C ARG A 54 -0.67 -8.83 -15.10
N TRP A 55 -1.93 -8.52 -15.42
CA TRP A 55 -2.53 -8.88 -16.70
C TRP A 55 -1.89 -8.13 -17.87
N TRP A 56 -1.60 -6.85 -17.71
CA TRP A 56 -1.02 -6.03 -18.78
C TRP A 56 0.48 -6.28 -19.00
N LYS A 57 1.27 -6.24 -17.93
CA LYS A 57 2.74 -6.30 -18.01
C LYS A 57 3.33 -7.70 -17.80
N GLY A 58 2.47 -8.67 -17.49
CA GLY A 58 2.87 -10.05 -17.26
C GLY A 58 3.30 -10.34 -15.83
N GLU A 59 3.47 -11.64 -15.55
CA GLU A 59 3.67 -12.18 -14.20
C GLU A 59 4.99 -11.77 -13.54
N ASN A 60 6.01 -11.53 -14.36
CA ASN A 60 7.36 -11.23 -13.89
C ASN A 60 7.56 -9.73 -13.63
N HIS A 61 6.60 -8.87 -13.98
CA HIS A 61 6.75 -7.43 -13.77
C HIS A 61 6.71 -7.08 -12.27
N PRO A 62 7.75 -6.42 -11.72
CA PRO A 62 7.75 -6.01 -10.33
C PRO A 62 6.74 -4.87 -10.11
N ILE A 63 5.65 -5.17 -9.41
CA ILE A 63 4.55 -4.21 -9.17
C ILE A 63 4.94 -3.12 -8.16
N ASN A 64 5.85 -3.46 -7.24
CA ASN A 64 6.30 -2.55 -6.18
C ASN A 64 7.82 -2.60 -6.00
N ARG A 65 8.35 -1.61 -5.28
CA ARG A 65 9.80 -1.47 -5.03
C ARG A 65 10.38 -2.63 -4.22
N PHE A 66 9.58 -3.30 -3.42
CA PHE A 66 10.02 -4.45 -2.63
C PHE A 66 10.28 -5.67 -3.52
N MET A 67 9.32 -6.02 -4.38
CA MET A 67 9.47 -7.06 -5.39
C MET A 67 10.60 -6.74 -6.36
N TRP A 68 10.75 -5.46 -6.75
CA TRP A 68 11.91 -5.02 -7.55
C TRP A 68 13.22 -5.40 -6.86
N ARG A 69 13.41 -5.02 -5.58
CA ARG A 69 14.65 -5.32 -4.85
C ARG A 69 14.91 -6.81 -4.71
N ILE A 70 13.87 -7.61 -4.48
CA ILE A 70 14.01 -9.07 -4.40
C ILE A 70 14.44 -9.64 -5.75
N GLN A 71 13.78 -9.24 -6.85
CA GLN A 71 14.16 -9.69 -8.18
C GLN A 71 15.58 -9.24 -8.55
N GLU A 72 15.98 -8.04 -8.14
CA GLU A 72 17.32 -7.49 -8.35
C GLU A 72 18.38 -8.34 -7.64
N GLN A 73 18.16 -8.64 -6.37
CA GLN A 73 19.06 -9.48 -5.57
C GLN A 73 19.16 -10.90 -6.14
N ASN A 74 18.06 -11.42 -6.69
CA ASN A 74 18.01 -12.75 -7.28
C ASN A 74 18.55 -12.80 -8.72
N GLY A 75 18.90 -11.66 -9.33
CA GLY A 75 19.35 -11.60 -10.74
C GLY A 75 18.27 -11.92 -11.77
N ASN A 76 16.98 -11.89 -11.38
CA ASN A 76 15.85 -12.29 -12.22
C ASN A 76 15.10 -11.09 -12.84
N ILE A 77 15.70 -9.90 -12.85
CA ILE A 77 15.11 -8.72 -13.47
C ILE A 77 15.20 -8.82 -14.99
N ASP A 78 14.09 -8.52 -15.66
CA ASP A 78 14.04 -8.38 -17.11
C ASP A 78 15.11 -7.38 -17.60
N PRO A 79 15.99 -7.74 -18.55
CA PRO A 79 17.04 -6.87 -19.06
C PRO A 79 16.52 -5.51 -19.55
N VAL A 80 15.30 -5.46 -20.10
CA VAL A 80 14.67 -4.20 -20.54
C VAL A 80 14.41 -3.25 -19.36
N LEU A 81 14.00 -3.79 -18.21
CA LEU A 81 13.79 -3.00 -17.00
C LEU A 81 15.10 -2.52 -16.39
N LEU A 82 16.15 -3.34 -16.48
CA LEU A 82 17.50 -3.00 -16.06
C LEU A 82 18.06 -1.82 -16.88
N ALA A 83 17.97 -1.91 -18.22
CA ALA A 83 18.38 -0.83 -19.10
C ALA A 83 17.59 0.47 -18.84
N LYS A 84 16.29 0.36 -18.56
CA LYS A 84 15.48 1.53 -18.17
C LYS A 84 15.94 2.14 -16.85
N LYS A 85 16.28 1.32 -15.86
CA LYS A 85 16.82 1.79 -14.59
C LYS A 85 18.13 2.56 -14.81
N GLU A 86 19.04 2.01 -15.59
CA GLU A 86 20.32 2.66 -15.92
C GLU A 86 20.12 4.00 -16.61
N ALA A 87 19.23 4.07 -17.62
CA ALA A 87 18.93 5.33 -18.32
C ALA A 87 18.33 6.41 -17.40
N VAL A 88 17.48 6.00 -16.44
CA VAL A 88 16.90 6.94 -15.46
C VAL A 88 17.97 7.43 -14.49
N LEU A 89 18.86 6.54 -14.02
CA LEU A 89 19.95 6.90 -13.12
C LEU A 89 20.95 7.83 -13.82
N SER A 90 21.34 7.51 -15.06
CA SER A 90 22.26 8.37 -15.83
C SER A 90 21.68 9.76 -16.07
N TYR A 91 20.37 9.84 -16.37
CA TYR A 91 19.68 11.12 -16.50
C TYR A 91 19.64 11.90 -15.18
N GLN A 92 19.39 11.21 -14.06
CA GLN A 92 19.38 11.84 -12.74
C GLN A 92 20.77 12.34 -12.36
N GLU A 93 21.83 11.60 -12.68
CA GLU A 93 23.21 12.00 -12.44
C GLU A 93 23.62 13.22 -13.25
N ASP A 94 23.31 13.23 -14.54
CA ASP A 94 23.52 14.38 -15.42
C ASP A 94 22.77 15.61 -14.92
N ARG A 95 21.49 15.47 -14.55
CA ARG A 95 20.66 16.62 -14.19
C ARG A 95 20.95 17.23 -12.81
N PHE A 96 21.30 16.39 -11.83
CA PHE A 96 21.36 16.82 -10.43
C PHE A 96 22.76 16.82 -9.81
N TYR A 97 23.70 16.03 -10.33
CA TYR A 97 25.03 15.91 -9.76
C TYR A 97 26.13 16.56 -10.61
N HIS A 98 25.85 16.90 -11.87
CA HIS A 98 26.73 17.78 -12.64
C HIS A 98 26.42 19.25 -12.29
N PRO A 99 27.44 20.04 -11.88
CA PRO A 99 27.29 21.49 -11.81
C PRO A 99 26.86 22.00 -13.19
N ARG A 100 25.86 22.89 -13.25
CA ARG A 100 25.47 23.59 -14.50
C ARG A 100 26.47 24.69 -14.89
N ASP A 101 27.74 24.47 -14.59
CA ASP A 101 28.81 25.43 -14.82
C ASP A 101 29.63 24.84 -15.97
N THR A 102 29.45 25.28 -17.21
CA THR A 102 30.04 26.52 -17.68
C THR A 102 29.09 27.28 -18.62
N VAL A 103 28.88 28.57 -18.36
CA VAL A 103 28.63 29.50 -19.47
C VAL A 103 29.87 29.36 -20.37
N PRO A 104 29.74 29.02 -21.66
CA PRO A 104 30.91 29.01 -22.54
C PRO A 104 31.55 30.39 -22.43
N ASP A 105 32.82 30.43 -22.05
CA ASP A 105 33.57 31.68 -22.01
C ASP A 105 33.54 32.26 -23.43
N LEU A 106 32.77 33.33 -23.62
CA LEU A 106 32.58 33.96 -24.92
C LEU A 106 33.81 34.75 -25.36
N GLY A 107 34.92 34.73 -24.59
CA GLY A 107 36.21 35.24 -25.01
C GLY A 107 36.16 36.71 -25.45
N VAL A 108 35.42 37.54 -24.71
CA VAL A 108 35.29 39.00 -24.97
C VAL A 108 36.17 39.78 -24.00
#